data_AF-A0A356SDV4-F1
#
_entry.id   AF-A0A356SDV4-F1
#
_cell.length_a   1.000
_cell.length_b   1.000
_cell.length_c   1.000
_cell.angle_alpha   90.00
_cell.angle_beta   90.00
_cell.angle_gamma   90.00
#
_symmetry.space_group_name_H-M   'P 1'
#
loop_
_entity.id
_entity.type
_entity.pdbx_description
1 polymer ?
#
loop_
_entity_poly.entity_id
_entity_poly.type
_entity_poly.pdbx_seq_one_letter_code
_entity_poly.pdbx_strand_id
1 'polypeptide(L)' 'MSTAVEYHEHLTLDSNIVEAHWLSRENIIIFGVPLRHQVVLDVIDQYEAGAAVALDLVRQL' A
#
# COMPACT_ATOMS: atom_id res chain seq x y z
N MET A 1 10.54 -2.38 -19.21
CA MET A 1 9.11 -2.04 -19.42
C MET A 1 8.33 -2.76 -18.34
N SER A 2 7.62 -2.04 -17.48
CA SER A 2 6.74 -2.62 -16.46
C SER A 2 5.38 -2.84 -17.10
N THR A 3 4.95 -4.10 -17.24
CA THR A 3 3.60 -4.44 -17.67
C THR A 3 2.69 -4.26 -16.46
N ALA A 4 1.61 -3.48 -16.58
CA ALA A 4 0.60 -3.43 -15.54
C ALA A 4 0.04 -4.85 -15.31
N VAL A 5 -0.01 -5.27 -14.05
CA VAL A 5 -0.60 -6.57 -13.68
C VAL A 5 -2.11 -6.45 -13.92
N GLU A 6 -2.65 -7.24 -14.85
CA GLU A 6 -4.08 -7.27 -15.10
C GLU A 6 -4.83 -7.88 -13.91
N TYR A 7 -5.99 -7.30 -13.59
CA TYR A 7 -6.89 -7.82 -12.58
C TYR A 7 -7.43 -9.18 -13.02
N HIS A 8 -7.17 -10.23 -12.20
CA HIS A 8 -7.72 -11.56 -12.43
C HIS A 8 -9.03 -11.75 -11.66
N GLU A 9 -10.11 -11.97 -12.40
CA GLU A 9 -11.50 -12.07 -11.91
C GLU A 9 -11.75 -13.21 -10.90
N HIS A 10 -10.83 -14.18 -10.83
CA HIS A 10 -10.91 -15.35 -9.94
C HIS A 10 -10.06 -15.21 -8.67
N LEU A 11 -9.37 -14.08 -8.48
CA LEU A 11 -8.67 -13.81 -7.24
C LEU A 11 -9.70 -13.44 -6.18
N THR A 12 -9.91 -14.34 -5.23
CA THR A 12 -10.68 -14.06 -4.02
C THR A 12 -9.77 -13.41 -2.98
N LEU A 13 -10.34 -12.51 -2.18
CA LEU A 13 -9.65 -12.00 -1.00
C LEU A 13 -9.37 -13.15 -0.02
N ASP A 14 -8.25 -13.07 0.70
CA ASP A 14 -7.99 -13.96 1.83
C ASP A 14 -9.13 -13.85 2.84
N SER A 15 -9.44 -14.94 3.56
CA SER A 15 -10.62 -15.04 4.42
C SER A 15 -10.69 -14.02 5.56
N ASN A 16 -9.57 -13.37 5.89
CA ASN A 16 -9.46 -12.34 6.93
C ASN A 16 -9.50 -10.91 6.37
N ILE A 17 -9.60 -10.74 5.05
CA ILE A 17 -9.74 -9.44 4.39
C ILE A 17 -11.21 -9.23 4.06
N VAL A 18 -11.82 -8.25 4.73
CA VAL A 18 -13.24 -7.92 4.53
C VAL A 18 -13.45 -7.27 3.16
N GLU A 19 -12.59 -6.31 2.82
CA GLU A 19 -12.66 -5.51 1.59
C GLU A 19 -11.33 -4.79 1.34
N ALA A 20 -11.11 -4.33 0.11
CA ALA A 20 -9.95 -3.55 -0.30
C ALA A 20 -10.38 -2.27 -1.02
N HIS A 21 -9.76 -1.15 -0.67
CA HIS A 21 -10.13 0.18 -1.18
C HIS A 21 -8.92 0.92 -1.73
N TRP A 22 -9.14 1.70 -2.79
CA TRP A 22 -8.20 2.72 -3.25
C TRP A 22 -8.51 4.04 -2.56
N LEU A 23 -7.58 4.52 -1.74
CA LEU A 23 -7.74 5.75 -0.97
C LEU A 23 -6.54 6.67 -1.17
N SER A 24 -6.79 7.99 -1.19
CA SER A 24 -5.73 8.98 -1.04
C SER A 24 -5.30 9.08 0.43
N ARG A 25 -4.10 9.62 0.66
CA ARG A 25 -3.59 9.90 2.00
C ARG A 25 -4.51 10.80 2.82
N GLU A 26 -5.16 11.75 2.17
CA GLU A 26 -6.12 12.68 2.76
C GLU A 26 -7.42 11.96 3.18
N ASN A 27 -7.95 11.09 2.31
CA ASN A 27 -9.17 10.33 2.58
C ASN A 27 -9.03 9.40 3.79
N ILE A 28 -7.85 8.82 3.99
CA ILE A 28 -7.57 7.99 5.18
C ILE A 28 -7.79 8.79 6.48
N ILE A 29 -7.39 10.07 6.50
CA ILE A 29 -7.56 10.95 7.67
C ILE A 29 -9.00 11.45 7.79
N ILE A 30 -9.56 11.96 6.69
CA ILE A 30 -10.91 12.54 6.67
C ILE A 30 -11.96 11.52 7.11
N PHE A 31 -11.84 10.27 6.64
CA PHE A 31 -12.76 9.20 6.99
C PHE A 31 -12.42 8.51 8.32
N GLY A 32 -11.34 8.90 8.99
CA GLY A 32 -10.92 8.32 10.26
C GLY A 32 -10.72 6.81 10.17
N VAL A 33 -10.13 6.33 9.07
CA VAL A 33 -9.94 4.90 8.82
C VAL A 33 -9.07 4.31 9.96
N PRO A 34 -9.54 3.28 10.67
CA PRO A 34 -8.78 2.69 11.76
C PRO A 34 -7.53 2.00 11.21
N LEU A 35 -6.37 2.53 11.57
CA LEU A 35 -5.10 1.97 11.16
C LEU A 35 -4.73 0.79 12.05
N ARG A 36 -4.23 -0.30 11.45
CA ARG A 36 -3.67 -1.42 12.20
C ARG A 36 -2.42 -1.00 12.97
N HIS A 37 -1.63 -0.10 12.40
CA HIS A 37 -0.42 0.46 13.00
C HIS A 37 -0.11 1.83 12.39
N GLN A 38 0.51 2.73 13.16
CA GLN A 38 0.85 4.10 12.72
C GLN A 38 1.77 4.14 11.49
N VAL A 39 2.63 3.13 11.36
CA VAL A 39 3.58 2.95 10.23
C VAL A 39 2.91 3.00 8.86
N VAL A 40 1.61 2.72 8.77
CA VAL A 40 0.87 2.83 7.50
C VAL A 40 0.92 4.25 6.95
N LEU A 41 0.73 5.27 7.81
CA LEU A 41 0.85 6.66 7.37
C LEU A 41 2.30 7.05 7.12
N ASP A 42 3.22 6.61 7.98
CA ASP A 42 4.65 6.94 7.83
C ASP A 42 5.20 6.46 6.49
N VAL A 43 4.77 5.28 6.02
CA VAL A 43 5.18 4.73 4.72
C VAL A 43 4.57 5.52 3.55
N ILE A 44 3.31 5.95 3.66
CA ILE A 44 2.69 6.79 2.63
C ILE A 44 3.39 8.14 2.58
N ASP A 45 3.65 8.75 3.73
CA ASP A 45 4.31 10.07 3.83
C ASP A 45 5.74 10.00 3.25
N GLN A 46 6.48 8.90 3.47
CA GLN A 46 7.78 8.67 2.84
C GLN A 46 7.67 8.55 1.32
N TYR A 47 6.67 7.81 0.82
CA TYR A 47 6.41 7.69 -0.61
C TYR A 47 6.08 9.04 -1.25
N GLU A 48 5.20 9.83 -0.62
CA GLU A 48 4.85 11.19 -1.08
C GLU A 48 6.05 12.16 -1.03
N ALA A 49 6.96 11.97 -0.08
CA ALA A 49 8.23 12.69 -0.02
C ALA A 49 9.26 12.24 -1.08
N GLY A 50 8.92 11.26 -1.92
CA GLY A 50 9.79 10.74 -2.98
C GLY A 50 10.86 9.78 -2.50
N ALA A 51 10.71 9.18 -1.31
CA ALA A 51 11.63 8.18 -0.81
C ALA A 51 11.62 6.95 -1.73
N ALA A 52 12.79 6.63 -2.28
CA ALA A 52 13.01 5.44 -3.08
C ALA A 52 14.40 4.87 -2.78
N VAL A 53 14.48 3.55 -2.63
CA VAL A 53 15.73 2.82 -2.45
C VAL A 53 15.85 1.75 -3.53
N ALA A 54 17.08 1.45 -3.93
CA ALA A 54 17.32 0.40 -4.91
C ALA A 54 17.07 -0.98 -4.29
N LEU A 55 16.47 -1.91 -5.06
CA LEU A 55 16.04 -3.22 -4.55
C LEU A 55 17.21 -4.15 -4.19
N ASP A 56 18.40 -3.88 -4.72
CA ASP A 56 19.64 -4.60 -4.38
C ASP A 56 20.08 -4.35 -2.93
N LEU A 57 19.74 -3.22 -2.34
CA LEU A 57 19.99 -2.92 -0.92
C LEU A 57 19.36 -3.98 0.00
N VAL A 58 18.15 -4.44 -0.32
CA VAL A 58 17.41 -5.42 0.51
C VAL A 58 17.97 -6.83 0.35
N ARG A 59 18.58 -7.17 -0.79
CA ARG A 59 19.17 -8.50 -1.02
C ARG A 59 20.45 -8.75 -0.23
N GLN A 60 21.03 -7.71 0.36
CA GLN A 60 22.28 -7.75 1.12
C GLN A 60 22.05 -7.78 2.64
N LEU A 61 20.79 -7.71 3.09
CA LEU A 61 20.37 -7.81 4.49
C LEU A 61 19.93 -9.25 4.82
#